data_AF-U6GQK2-F1
#
_entry.id   AF-U6GQK2-F1
#
_cell.length_a   1.000
_cell.length_b   1.000
_cell.length_c   1.000
_cell.angle_alpha   90.00
_cell.angle_beta   90.00
_cell.angle_gamma   90.00
#
_symmetry.space_group_name_H-M   'P 1'
#
loop_
_entity.id
_entity.type
_entity.pdbx_description
1 polymer ?
#
loop_
_entity_poly.entity_id
_entity_poly.type
_entity_poly.pdbx_seq_one_letter_code
_entity_poly.pdbx_strand_id
1 'polypeptide(L)'
;MGNSVCCGFEGEDNSDVTLQQLALAGLKELPAKVYDAWLKKYSQGSSVEVLFPDGQRIECKLTLDSAKRILTLVFKEKVRPIPYKDIDSWIYGPSAVDQASADAKLLKDPKVVGFRLSTSGRAIAVAFDSTDSAVCFVRFLEQTLEQTREQEAHTNGPTSS
;
A
#
# COMPACT_ATOMS: atom_id res chain seq x y z
N MET A 1 -10.37 -48.51 -22.18
CA MET A 1 -11.24 -47.73 -21.27
C MET A 1 -11.07 -46.27 -21.63
N GLY A 2 -12.02 -45.73 -22.39
CA GLY A 2 -12.14 -44.28 -22.59
C GLY A 2 -12.92 -43.66 -21.43
N ASN A 3 -12.63 -42.42 -21.07
CA ASN A 3 -13.40 -41.27 -21.52
C ASN A 3 -12.76 -39.98 -20.98
N SER A 4 -12.84 -38.94 -21.79
CA SER A 4 -12.57 -37.55 -21.42
C SER A 4 -13.57 -37.05 -20.40
N VAL A 5 -13.15 -36.15 -19.52
CA VAL A 5 -14.00 -35.04 -19.05
C VAL A 5 -13.16 -33.78 -19.00
N CYS A 6 -13.52 -32.84 -19.88
CA CYS A 6 -13.22 -31.42 -19.79
C CYS A 6 -14.04 -30.79 -18.66
N CYS A 7 -13.42 -29.96 -17.83
CA CYS A 7 -13.99 -28.71 -17.30
C CYS A 7 -12.81 -27.74 -17.35
N GLY A 8 -12.77 -26.69 -18.18
CA GLY A 8 -13.85 -25.73 -18.39
C GLY A 8 -13.84 -24.76 -17.21
N PHE A 9 -12.91 -23.80 -17.21
CA PHE A 9 -13.06 -22.56 -16.48
C PHE A 9 -12.74 -21.42 -17.44
N GLU A 10 -13.72 -21.16 -18.30
CA GLU A 10 -13.90 -19.84 -18.90
C GLU A 10 -14.44 -18.91 -17.80
N GLY A 11 -13.95 -17.66 -17.81
CA GLY A 11 -14.70 -16.53 -17.26
C GLY A 11 -14.45 -16.19 -15.81
N GLU A 12 -13.79 -15.06 -15.62
CA GLU A 12 -14.18 -14.01 -14.66
C GLU A 12 -14.16 -14.38 -13.16
N ASP A 13 -13.05 -14.03 -12.49
CA ASP A 13 -13.12 -12.92 -11.51
C ASP A 13 -11.69 -12.44 -11.19
N ASN A 14 -11.33 -11.25 -11.67
CA ASN A 14 -10.00 -10.64 -11.45
C ASN A 14 -9.91 -9.94 -10.08
N SER A 15 -10.74 -10.36 -9.11
CA SER A 15 -10.88 -9.76 -7.79
C SER A 15 -10.21 -10.60 -6.67
N ASP A 16 -9.86 -11.85 -6.96
CA ASP A 16 -9.34 -12.81 -5.97
C ASP A 16 -7.88 -12.54 -5.54
N VAL A 17 -7.11 -11.81 -6.37
CA VAL A 17 -5.68 -11.54 -6.10
C VAL A 17 -5.50 -10.63 -4.88
N THR A 18 -6.47 -9.75 -4.58
CA THR A 18 -6.39 -8.81 -3.44
C THR A 18 -6.62 -9.51 -2.10
N LEU A 19 -7.65 -10.36 -2.00
CA LEU A 19 -7.96 -11.07 -0.75
C LEU A 19 -6.89 -12.10 -0.37
N GLN A 20 -6.29 -12.76 -1.36
CA GLN A 20 -5.22 -13.73 -1.13
C GLN A 20 -3.94 -13.05 -0.63
N GLN A 21 -3.55 -11.91 -1.21
CA GLN A 21 -2.39 -11.12 -0.72
C GLN A 21 -2.63 -10.55 0.68
N LEU A 22 -3.85 -10.09 0.95
CA LEU A 22 -4.27 -9.63 2.27
C LEU A 22 -4.17 -10.75 3.33
N ALA A 23 -4.68 -11.94 3.00
CA ALA A 23 -4.64 -13.12 3.87
C ALA A 23 -3.20 -13.64 4.08
N LEU A 24 -2.38 -13.66 3.03
CA LEU A 24 -0.96 -14.03 3.09
C LEU A 24 -0.12 -13.05 3.93
N ALA A 25 -0.49 -11.77 3.94
CA ALA A 25 0.12 -10.75 4.81
C ALA A 25 -0.41 -10.80 6.26
N GLY A 26 -1.34 -11.73 6.57
CA GLY A 26 -1.96 -11.85 7.90
C GLY A 26 -2.88 -10.67 8.26
N LEU A 27 -3.39 -9.95 7.26
CA LEU A 27 -4.22 -8.77 7.46
C LEU A 27 -5.62 -9.20 7.91
N LYS A 28 -5.98 -8.83 9.13
CA LYS A 28 -7.33 -9.03 9.66
C LYS A 28 -8.33 -8.24 8.83
N GLU A 29 -9.49 -8.82 8.55
CA GLU A 29 -10.60 -8.06 8.01
C GLU A 29 -11.04 -6.96 8.98
N LEU A 30 -10.83 -5.70 8.60
CA LEU A 30 -11.31 -4.55 9.34
C LEU A 30 -12.70 -4.13 8.85
N PRO A 31 -13.62 -3.74 9.77
CA PRO A 31 -14.91 -3.18 9.40
C PRO A 31 -14.76 -1.92 8.54
N ALA A 32 -15.63 -1.73 7.55
CA ALA A 32 -15.62 -0.55 6.67
C ALA A 32 -15.61 0.77 7.47
N LYS A 33 -16.39 0.86 8.56
CA LYS A 33 -16.44 2.03 9.44
C LYS A 33 -15.08 2.43 10.02
N VAL A 34 -14.20 1.46 10.29
CA VAL A 34 -12.85 1.72 10.82
C VAL A 34 -11.99 2.34 9.72
N TYR A 35 -12.06 1.80 8.50
CA TYR A 35 -11.35 2.34 7.35
C TYR A 35 -11.83 3.75 6.98
N ASP A 36 -13.15 4.00 6.95
CA ASP A 36 -13.72 5.31 6.63
C ASP A 36 -13.31 6.37 7.65
N ALA A 37 -13.33 6.02 8.94
CA ALA A 37 -12.89 6.91 10.01
C ALA A 37 -11.37 7.20 9.91
N TRP A 38 -10.57 6.17 9.60
CA TRP A 38 -9.14 6.32 9.37
C TRP A 38 -8.87 7.23 8.16
N LEU A 39 -9.56 7.04 7.04
CA LEU A 39 -9.39 7.84 5.84
C LEU A 39 -9.76 9.30 6.08
N LYS A 40 -10.84 9.56 6.83
CA LYS A 40 -11.23 10.91 7.25
C LYS A 40 -10.18 11.56 8.16
N LYS A 41 -9.60 10.80 9.10
CA LYS A 41 -8.52 11.28 9.98
C LYS A 41 -7.30 11.70 9.15
N TYR A 42 -6.88 10.87 8.19
CA TYR A 42 -5.69 11.14 7.38
C TYR A 42 -5.93 12.12 6.22
N SER A 43 -7.16 12.37 5.80
CA SER A 43 -7.45 13.46 4.85
C SER A 43 -7.32 14.86 5.46
N GLN A 44 -7.55 14.97 6.79
CA GLN A 44 -7.27 16.18 7.58
C GLN A 44 -5.79 16.24 8.06
N GLY A 45 -5.15 15.08 7.97
CA GLY A 45 -3.78 14.79 8.31
C GLY A 45 -3.58 14.49 9.79
N SER A 46 -2.79 13.46 10.05
CA SER A 46 -2.53 12.92 11.40
C SER A 46 -1.06 12.57 11.58
N SER A 47 -0.64 12.46 12.83
CA SER A 47 0.73 12.08 13.20
C SER A 47 1.02 10.61 12.85
N VAL A 48 2.22 10.37 12.34
CA VAL A 48 2.90 9.09 12.12
C VAL A 48 4.38 9.25 12.44
N GLU A 49 5.12 8.17 12.66
CA GLU A 49 6.58 8.24 12.69
C GLU A 49 7.15 7.75 11.36
N VAL A 50 8.08 8.49 10.76
CA VAL A 50 8.89 8.02 9.63
C VAL A 50 10.17 7.40 10.17
N LEU A 51 10.48 6.17 9.74
CA LEU A 51 11.64 5.40 10.18
C LEU A 51 12.77 5.51 9.15
N PHE A 52 13.98 5.71 9.64
CA PHE A 52 15.20 5.77 8.83
C PHE A 52 16.06 4.52 9.04
N PRO A 53 16.92 4.14 8.07
CA PRO A 53 17.77 2.96 8.15
C PRO A 53 18.75 2.95 9.33
N ASP A 54 19.12 4.13 9.85
CA ASP A 54 19.96 4.29 11.04
C ASP A 54 19.19 4.06 12.35
N GLY A 55 17.90 3.74 12.28
CA GLY A 55 17.01 3.53 13.42
C GLY A 55 16.37 4.81 13.96
N GLN A 56 16.70 5.98 13.39
CA GLN A 56 16.06 7.23 13.78
C GLN A 56 14.57 7.20 13.42
N ARG A 57 13.75 7.77 14.29
CA ARG A 57 12.33 8.01 14.06
C ARG A 57 12.03 9.50 14.12
N ILE A 58 11.20 9.97 13.20
CA ILE A 58 10.78 11.36 13.14
C ILE A 58 9.26 11.42 13.06
N GLU A 59 8.63 12.09 14.02
CA GLU A 59 7.21 12.37 13.98
C GLU A 59 6.89 13.32 12.82
N CYS A 60 6.00 12.89 11.93
CA CYS A 60 5.56 13.60 10.75
C CYS A 60 4.03 13.68 10.71
N LYS A 61 3.50 14.74 10.10
CA LYS A 61 2.08 14.77 9.71
C LYS A 61 1.94 14.10 8.34
N LEU A 62 1.20 12.99 8.28
CA LEU A 62 0.78 12.33 7.05
C LEU A 62 -0.59 12.85 6.63
N THR A 63 -0.73 13.26 5.37
CA THR A 63 -2.02 13.69 4.77
C THR A 63 -2.29 12.96 3.46
N LEU A 64 -3.53 12.51 3.26
CA LEU A 64 -3.98 11.82 2.04
C LEU A 64 -4.97 12.70 1.28
N ASP A 65 -4.58 13.22 0.12
CA ASP A 65 -5.43 14.03 -0.74
C ASP A 65 -5.89 13.18 -1.93
N SER A 66 -7.07 12.56 -1.82
CA SER A 66 -7.64 11.72 -2.88
C SER A 66 -8.01 12.50 -4.15
N ALA A 67 -8.32 13.80 -4.03
CA ALA A 67 -8.67 14.63 -5.19
C ALA A 67 -7.43 14.95 -6.04
N LYS A 68 -6.30 15.27 -5.39
CA LYS A 68 -5.02 15.51 -6.07
C LYS A 68 -4.22 14.23 -6.31
N ARG A 69 -4.62 13.13 -5.67
CA ARG A 69 -3.91 11.84 -5.66
C ARG A 69 -2.47 11.98 -5.18
N ILE A 70 -2.30 12.64 -4.04
CA ILE A 70 -1.00 12.92 -3.41
C ILE A 70 -1.06 12.52 -1.93
N LEU A 71 -0.06 11.75 -1.52
CA LEU A 71 0.30 11.50 -0.12
C LEU A 71 1.34 12.53 0.29
N THR A 72 1.14 13.23 1.40
CA THR A 72 2.08 14.25 1.87
C THR A 72 2.62 13.92 3.25
N LEU A 73 3.93 13.94 3.40
CA LEU A 73 4.62 13.89 4.70
C LEU A 73 5.15 15.29 5.03
N VAL A 74 4.80 15.80 6.20
CA VAL A 74 5.27 17.11 6.70
C VAL A 74 6.04 16.93 7.99
N PHE A 75 7.25 17.47 8.03
CA PHE A 75 8.08 17.57 9.24
C PHE A 75 8.58 19.00 9.40
N LYS A 76 8.14 19.69 10.46
CA LYS A 76 8.38 21.13 10.64
C LYS A 76 7.91 21.89 9.39
N GLU A 77 8.79 22.66 8.75
CA GLU A 77 8.51 23.41 7.53
C GLU A 77 8.81 22.59 6.24
N LYS A 78 9.34 21.37 6.38
CA LYS A 78 9.66 20.51 5.22
C LYS A 78 8.43 19.71 4.82
N VAL A 79 8.04 19.86 3.55
CA VAL A 79 6.91 19.15 2.95
C VAL A 79 7.45 18.23 1.86
N ARG A 80 7.10 16.94 1.94
CA ARG A 80 7.41 15.94 0.91
C ARG A 80 6.11 15.41 0.30
N PRO A 81 5.70 15.91 -0.87
CA PRO A 81 4.60 15.32 -1.62
C PRO A 81 5.07 14.06 -2.34
N ILE A 82 4.21 13.04 -2.36
CA ILE A 82 4.42 11.74 -2.99
C ILE A 82 3.17 11.47 -3.83
N PRO A 83 3.25 11.64 -5.16
CA PRO A 83 2.14 11.29 -6.05
C PRO A 83 1.79 9.81 -5.89
N TYR A 84 0.51 9.47 -5.92
CA TYR A 84 0.07 8.07 -5.81
C TYR A 84 0.67 7.17 -6.90
N LYS A 85 0.85 7.70 -8.12
CA LYS A 85 1.52 7.02 -9.24
C LYS A 85 3.01 6.71 -9.00
N ASP A 86 3.64 7.36 -8.04
CA ASP A 86 5.03 7.10 -7.67
C ASP A 86 5.13 5.93 -6.69
N ILE A 87 4.01 5.43 -6.14
CA ILE A 87 4.00 4.27 -5.26
C ILE A 87 4.04 3.01 -6.14
N ASP A 88 5.10 2.21 -6.00
CA ASP A 88 5.33 1.00 -6.79
C ASP A 88 4.81 -0.26 -6.09
N SER A 89 5.13 -0.37 -4.79
CA SER A 89 4.83 -1.56 -3.99
C SER A 89 4.77 -1.20 -2.50
N TRP A 90 4.15 -2.06 -1.71
CA TRP A 90 4.11 -1.96 -0.25
C TRP A 90 4.77 -3.17 0.41
N ILE A 91 5.17 -3.01 1.67
CA ILE A 91 5.87 -4.02 2.45
C ILE A 91 5.27 -4.04 3.86
N TYR A 92 4.68 -5.15 4.28
CA TYR A 92 4.02 -5.28 5.58
C TYR A 92 3.94 -6.74 6.04
N GLY A 93 4.19 -7.00 7.32
CA GLY A 93 4.00 -8.33 7.91
C GLY A 93 4.99 -9.39 7.42
N PRO A 94 4.63 -10.69 7.47
CA PRO A 94 5.53 -11.80 7.12
C PRO A 94 6.04 -11.79 5.67
N SER A 95 5.32 -11.14 4.75
CA SER A 95 5.79 -10.95 3.36
C SER A 95 6.98 -9.99 3.24
N ALA A 96 7.32 -9.27 4.31
CA ALA A 96 8.55 -8.47 4.41
C ALA A 96 9.83 -9.33 4.60
N VAL A 97 9.68 -10.60 4.98
CA VAL A 97 10.78 -11.45 5.47
C VAL A 97 11.65 -12.02 4.34
N ASP A 98 11.13 -12.11 3.11
CA ASP A 98 11.90 -12.63 1.95
C ASP A 98 12.81 -11.59 1.29
N GLN A 99 12.76 -10.32 1.71
CA GLN A 99 13.68 -9.29 1.22
C GLN A 99 14.87 -9.17 2.18
N ALA A 100 15.97 -9.85 1.84
CA ALA A 100 17.27 -9.83 2.56
C ALA A 100 17.98 -8.46 2.53
N SER A 101 17.27 -7.38 2.87
CA SER A 101 17.78 -6.02 2.97
C SER A 101 17.73 -5.53 4.41
N ALA A 102 18.62 -4.60 4.77
CA ALA A 102 18.66 -3.98 6.10
C ALA A 102 17.30 -3.37 6.53
N ASP A 103 16.43 -3.06 5.56
CA ASP A 103 15.09 -2.53 5.75
C ASP A 103 14.14 -3.53 6.45
N ALA A 104 14.40 -4.84 6.33
CA ALA A 104 13.56 -5.89 6.90
C ALA A 104 13.55 -5.92 8.44
N LYS A 105 14.53 -5.31 9.11
CA LYS A 105 14.53 -5.21 10.58
C LYS A 105 13.51 -4.20 11.09
N LEU A 106 13.24 -3.13 10.34
CA LEU A 106 12.28 -2.09 10.72
C LEU A 106 10.83 -2.54 10.56
N LEU A 107 10.59 -3.49 9.66
CA LEU A 107 9.26 -3.98 9.25
C LEU A 107 8.74 -5.15 10.09
N LYS A 108 9.42 -5.49 11.19
CA LYS A 108 8.97 -6.53 12.14
C LYS A 108 7.82 -6.06 13.05
N ASP A 109 7.70 -4.75 13.24
CA ASP A 109 6.63 -4.18 14.05
C ASP A 109 5.32 -4.16 13.25
N PRO A 110 4.23 -4.76 13.74
CA PRO A 110 2.94 -4.80 13.04
C PRO A 110 2.28 -3.43 12.89
N LYS A 111 2.84 -2.37 13.47
CA LYS A 111 2.40 -0.99 13.26
C LYS A 111 3.17 -0.28 12.15
N VAL A 112 4.21 -0.92 11.58
CA VAL A 112 5.07 -0.32 10.56
C VAL A 112 4.69 -0.84 9.19
N VAL A 113 4.50 0.08 8.25
CA VAL A 113 4.27 -0.21 6.83
C VAL A 113 5.37 0.44 6.01
N GLY A 114 6.00 -0.34 5.15
CA GLY A 114 6.91 0.15 4.11
C GLY A 114 6.18 0.37 2.80
N PHE A 115 6.59 1.35 2.00
CA PHE A 115 6.20 1.47 0.60
C PHE A 115 7.35 1.99 -0.24
N ARG A 116 7.48 1.46 -1.46
CA ARG A 116 8.56 1.76 -2.40
C ARG A 116 8.11 2.79 -3.41
N LEU A 117 9.01 3.72 -3.73
CA LEU A 117 8.80 4.72 -4.76
C LEU A 117 9.40 4.27 -6.09
N SER A 118 8.62 4.32 -7.18
CA SER A 118 9.06 3.91 -8.52
C SER A 118 10.16 4.83 -9.06
N THR A 119 10.06 6.15 -8.83
CA THR A 119 11.03 7.13 -9.35
C THR A 119 12.42 7.00 -8.73
N SER A 120 12.52 6.61 -7.46
CA SER A 120 13.79 6.56 -6.73
C SER A 120 14.26 5.14 -6.38
N GLY A 121 13.38 4.15 -6.50
CA GLY A 121 13.60 2.79 -6.02
C GLY A 121 13.70 2.66 -4.49
N ARG A 122 13.57 3.76 -3.73
CA ARG A 122 13.73 3.79 -2.28
C ARG A 122 12.42 3.46 -1.58
N ALA A 123 12.53 2.81 -0.43
CA ALA A 123 11.41 2.59 0.48
C ALA A 123 11.29 3.72 1.51
N ILE A 124 10.06 3.97 1.94
CA ILE A 124 9.72 4.77 3.11
C ILE A 124 8.98 3.87 4.08
N ALA A 125 9.43 3.83 5.33
CA ALA A 125 8.74 3.12 6.40
C ALA A 125 8.03 4.11 7.31
N VAL A 126 6.76 3.84 7.62
CA VAL A 126 5.92 4.65 8.50
C VAL A 126 5.33 3.78 9.62
N ALA A 127 5.48 4.22 10.87
CA ALA A 127 4.80 3.64 12.03
C ALA A 127 3.52 4.39 12.36
N PHE A 128 2.48 3.63 12.66
CA PHE A 128 1.18 4.12 13.11
C PHE A 128 0.99 3.92 14.62
N ASP A 129 -0.01 4.60 15.18
CA ASP A 129 -0.40 4.46 16.59
C ASP A 129 -0.91 3.05 16.95
N SER A 130 -1.46 2.35 15.96
CA SER A 130 -2.18 1.09 16.09
C SER A 130 -1.96 0.19 14.88
N THR A 131 -2.03 -1.12 15.10
CA THR A 131 -1.99 -2.12 14.01
C THR A 131 -3.16 -1.91 13.06
N ASP A 132 -4.36 -1.62 13.56
CA ASP A 132 -5.52 -1.32 12.72
C ASP A 132 -5.25 -0.16 11.75
N SER A 133 -4.58 0.91 12.21
CA SER A 133 -4.20 2.01 11.33
C SER A 133 -3.16 1.61 10.28
N ALA A 134 -2.22 0.73 10.61
CA ALA A 134 -1.27 0.18 9.65
C ALA A 134 -1.98 -0.69 8.60
N VAL A 135 -2.92 -1.55 9.01
CA VAL A 135 -3.76 -2.35 8.11
C VAL A 135 -4.61 -1.47 7.20
N CYS A 136 -5.22 -0.40 7.73
CA CYS A 136 -5.95 0.57 6.90
C CYS A 136 -5.03 1.23 5.87
N PHE A 137 -3.78 1.55 6.24
CA PHE A 137 -2.83 2.13 5.30
C PHE A 137 -2.43 1.14 4.20
N VAL A 138 -2.21 -0.14 4.52
CA VAL A 138 -1.95 -1.17 3.50
C VAL A 138 -3.11 -1.28 2.51
N ARG A 139 -4.35 -1.37 3.01
CA ARG A 139 -5.55 -1.38 2.16
C ARG A 139 -5.63 -0.16 1.25
N PHE A 140 -5.29 1.01 1.77
CA PHE A 140 -5.23 2.24 0.99
C PHE A 140 -4.17 2.15 -0.13
N LEU A 141 -2.99 1.60 0.15
CA LEU A 141 -1.93 1.43 -0.86
C LEU A 141 -2.34 0.44 -1.94
N GLU A 142 -2.97 -0.69 -1.59
CA GLU A 142 -3.50 -1.66 -2.54
C GLU A 142 -4.53 -1.03 -3.49
N GLN A 143 -5.53 -0.34 -2.94
CA GLN A 143 -6.53 0.37 -3.74
C GLN A 143 -5.89 1.41 -4.67
N THR A 144 -4.85 2.09 -4.18
CA THR A 144 -4.11 3.09 -4.97
C THR A 144 -3.33 2.47 -6.12
N LEU A 145 -2.69 1.32 -5.90
CA LEU A 145 -1.95 0.57 -6.92
C LEU A 145 -2.90 0.03 -7.99
N GLU A 146 -4.04 -0.53 -7.60
CA GLU A 146 -5.04 -1.06 -8.54
C GLU A 146 -5.59 0.05 -9.46
N GLN A 147 -6.01 1.18 -8.86
CA GLN A 147 -6.47 2.34 -9.62
C GLN A 147 -5.43 2.93 -10.57
N THR A 148 -4.14 2.79 -10.24
CA THR A 148 -3.05 3.28 -11.11
C THR A 148 -2.88 2.35 -12.31
N ARG A 149 -2.91 1.02 -12.10
CA ARG A 149 -2.85 0.02 -13.17
C ARG A 149 -4.01 0.13 -14.14
N GLU A 150 -5.23 0.31 -13.63
CA GLU A 150 -6.42 0.50 -14.46
C GLU A 150 -6.27 1.72 -15.39
N GLN A 151 -5.73 2.82 -14.89
CA GLN A 151 -5.55 4.04 -15.70
C GLN A 151 -4.46 3.90 -16.75
N GLU A 152 -3.38 3.19 -16.44
CA GLU A 152 -2.31 2.88 -17.41
C GLU A 152 -2.81 1.95 -18.51
N ALA A 153 -3.70 0.99 -18.20
CA ALA A 153 -4.31 0.11 -19.19
C ALA A 153 -5.23 0.88 -20.15
N HIS A 154 -5.99 1.89 -19.67
CA HIS A 154 -6.87 2.70 -20.50
C HIS A 154 -6.12 3.73 -21.37
N THR A 155 -4.90 4.12 -20.98
CA THR A 155 -4.09 5.09 -21.74
C THR A 155 -3.32 4.44 -22.90
N ASN A 156 -3.11 3.12 -22.86
CA ASN A 156 -2.35 2.35 -23.86
C ASN A 156 -3.22 1.55 -24.85
N GLY A 157 -4.48 1.96 -25.07
CA GLY A 157 -5.32 1.38 -26.12
C GLY A 157 -4.71 1.57 -27.52
N PRO A 158 -4.89 0.62 -28.46
CA PRO A 158 -4.06 0.51 -29.65
C PRO A 158 -4.27 1.70 -30.58
N THR A 159 -3.18 2.38 -30.94
CA THR A 159 -3.09 3.13 -32.19
C THR A 159 -3.26 2.13 -33.33
N SER A 160 -4.49 1.97 -33.79
CA SER A 160 -4.81 1.42 -35.10
C SER A 160 -4.21 2.34 -36.17
N SER A 161 -3.15 1.87 -36.82
CA SER A 161 -2.72 2.32 -38.15
C SER A 161 -3.16 1.28 -39.17
#